data_AF-A0A154IPD5-F1
#
_entry.id   AF-A0A154IPD5-F1
#
_cell.length_a   1.000
_cell.length_b   1.000
_cell.length_c   1.000
_cell.angle_alpha   90.00
_cell.angle_beta   90.00
_cell.angle_gamma   90.00
#
_symmetry.space_group_name_H-M   'P 1'
#
loop_
_entity.id
_entity.type
_entity.pdbx_description
1 polymer ?
#
loop_
_entity_poly.entity_id
_entity_poly.type
_entity_poly.pdbx_seq_one_letter_code
_entity_poly.pdbx_strand_id
1 'polypeptide(L)'
;MASMTIRNLDDGLKQRLRVRAATHGRSMEDEARDILRTALATTEPAARNLADTIRARLQLIGGVELEIPPRQPIRDAPDFDA
;
A
#
# COMPACT_ATOMS: atom_id res chain seq x y z
N MET A 1 17.42 -8.61 23.57
CA MET A 1 15.95 -8.64 23.55
C MET A 1 15.45 -7.24 23.86
N ALA A 2 14.66 -6.64 22.97
CA ALA A 2 13.98 -5.39 23.28
C ALA A 2 12.62 -5.72 23.88
N SER A 3 12.31 -5.19 25.06
CA SER A 3 10.99 -5.30 25.68
C SER A 3 10.26 -3.97 25.58
N MET A 4 8.96 -4.03 25.38
CA MET A 4 8.08 -2.87 25.31
C MET A 4 6.82 -3.16 26.11
N THR A 5 6.41 -2.22 26.97
CA THR A 5 5.19 -2.32 27.77
C THR A 5 4.17 -1.31 27.29
N ILE A 6 3.00 -1.77 26.86
CA ILE A 6 1.88 -0.92 26.49
C ILE A 6 0.97 -0.77 27.72
N ARG A 7 0.91 0.43 28.30
CA ARG A 7 0.04 0.74 29.45
C ARG A 7 -1.35 1.15 28.98
N ASN A 8 -2.36 0.93 29.83
CA ASN A 8 -3.75 1.31 29.58
C ASN A 8 -4.31 0.76 28.25
N LEU A 9 -3.94 -0.47 27.90
CA LEU A 9 -4.52 -1.14 26.73
C LEU A 9 -5.99 -1.45 27.01
N ASP A 10 -6.88 -0.93 26.17
CA ASP A 10 -8.31 -1.19 26.21
C ASP A 10 -8.59 -2.71 26.31
N ASP A 11 -9.48 -3.12 27.22
CA ASP A 11 -9.76 -4.53 27.47
C ASP A 11 -10.38 -5.24 26.25
N GLY A 12 -11.19 -4.53 25.47
CA GLY A 12 -11.73 -5.01 24.21
C GLY A 12 -10.62 -5.24 23.19
N LEU A 13 -9.65 -4.34 23.10
CA LEU A 13 -8.48 -4.50 22.23
C LEU A 13 -7.61 -5.69 22.66
N LYS A 14 -7.37 -5.85 23.96
CA LYS A 14 -6.66 -7.01 24.52
C LYS A 14 -7.38 -8.31 24.16
N GLN A 15 -8.70 -8.36 24.32
CA GLN A 15 -9.49 -9.56 24.01
C GLN A 15 -9.46 -9.88 22.51
N ARG A 16 -9.57 -8.88 21.63
CA ARG A 16 -9.45 -9.05 20.18
C ARG A 16 -8.07 -9.60 19.78
N LEU A 17 -7.00 -9.09 20.38
CA LEU A 17 -5.64 -9.58 20.14
C LEU A 17 -5.51 -11.05 20.55
N ARG A 18 -6.08 -11.44 21.69
CA ARG A 18 -6.05 -12.83 22.17
C ARG A 18 -6.79 -13.78 21.23
N VAL A 19 -7.99 -13.40 20.80
CA VAL A 19 -8.79 -14.21 19.85
C VAL A 19 -8.04 -14.37 18.53
N ARG A 20 -7.48 -13.29 17.99
CA ARG A 20 -6.71 -13.32 16.74
C ARG A 20 -5.48 -14.22 16.83
N ALA A 21 -4.72 -14.12 17.92
CA ALA A 21 -3.55 -14.98 18.17
C ALA A 21 -3.95 -16.47 18.21
N ALA A 22 -5.05 -16.81 18.88
CA ALA A 22 -5.57 -18.18 18.93
C ALA A 22 -5.99 -18.69 17.55
N THR A 23 -6.67 -17.86 16.74
CA THR A 23 -7.04 -18.20 15.36
C THR A 23 -5.83 -18.49 14.49
N HIS A 24 -4.72 -17.77 14.70
CA HIS A 24 -3.47 -17.99 13.96
C HIS A 24 -2.56 -19.07 14.55
N GLY A 25 -2.94 -19.68 15.68
CA GLY A 25 -2.14 -20.70 16.37
C GLY A 25 -0.82 -20.17 16.94
N ARG A 26 -0.77 -18.88 17.33
CA ARG A 26 0.43 -18.21 17.85
C ARG A 26 0.21 -17.67 19.26
N SER A 27 1.31 -17.34 19.95
CA SER A 27 1.23 -16.62 21.21
C SER A 27 0.69 -15.20 20.98
N MET A 28 0.11 -14.60 22.03
CA MET A 28 -0.38 -13.22 21.98
C MET A 28 0.75 -12.22 21.70
N GLU A 29 1.96 -12.52 22.21
CA GLU A 29 3.16 -11.72 21.99
C GLU A 29 3.62 -11.80 20.52
N ASP A 30 3.63 -13.00 19.93
CA ASP A 30 4.01 -13.18 18.54
C ASP A 30 3.04 -12.50 17.58
N GLU A 31 1.73 -12.56 17.87
CA GLU A 31 0.72 -11.84 17.10
C GLU A 31 0.92 -10.32 17.22
N ALA A 32 1.19 -9.81 18.43
CA ALA A 32 1.47 -8.39 18.64
C ALA A 32 2.71 -7.94 17.85
N ARG A 33 3.77 -8.76 17.85
CA ARG A 33 5.00 -8.50 17.10
C ARG A 33 4.75 -8.50 15.60
N ASP A 34 3.92 -9.42 15.10
CA ASP A 34 3.59 -9.51 13.68
C ASP A 34 2.76 -8.31 13.20
N ILE A 35 1.80 -7.87 14.02
CA ILE A 35 1.02 -6.65 13.77
C ILE A 35 1.94 -5.44 13.71
N LEU A 36 2.83 -5.26 14.69
CA LEU A 36 3.78 -4.15 14.71
C LEU A 36 4.73 -4.20 13.52
N ARG A 37 5.24 -5.38 13.16
CA ARG A 37 6.09 -5.56 11.99
C ARG A 37 5.36 -5.15 10.72
N THR A 38 4.13 -5.60 10.53
CA THR A 38 3.33 -5.29 9.33
C THR A 38 2.97 -3.80 9.26
N ALA A 39 2.53 -3.24 10.38
CA ALA A 39 2.17 -1.82 10.47
C ALA A 39 3.37 -0.91 10.19
N LEU A 40 4.56 -1.27 10.68
CA LEU A 40 5.78 -0.47 10.51
C LEU A 40 6.55 -0.77 9.22
N ALA A 41 6.39 -1.98 8.64
CA ALA A 41 6.87 -2.28 7.30
C ALA A 41 6.14 -1.45 6.25
N THR A 42 4.93 -0.98 6.58
CA THR A 42 4.22 0.06 5.85
C THR A 42 4.79 1.43 6.21
N THR A 43 6.09 1.64 5.98
CA THR A 43 6.52 3.00 5.62
C THR A 43 5.76 3.27 4.34
N GLU A 44 4.74 4.14 4.37
CA GLU A 44 4.04 4.50 3.15
C GLU A 44 5.11 4.75 2.08
N PRO A 45 5.14 3.99 0.97
CA PRO A 45 5.92 4.45 -0.15
C PRO A 45 5.30 5.80 -0.46
N ALA A 46 6.03 6.88 -0.15
CA ALA A 46 5.58 8.25 -0.38
C ALA A 46 4.82 8.26 -1.68
N ALA A 47 3.52 8.60 -1.63
CA ALA A 47 2.57 8.35 -2.72
C ALA A 47 3.29 8.59 -4.04
N ARG A 48 3.61 7.50 -4.75
CA ARG A 48 4.52 7.61 -5.89
C ARG A 48 3.87 8.61 -6.83
N ASN A 49 4.60 9.66 -7.19
CA ASN A 49 4.06 10.61 -8.15
C ASN A 49 3.69 9.84 -9.45
N LEU A 50 2.85 10.44 -10.27
CA LEU A 50 2.37 9.78 -11.48
C LEU A 50 3.52 9.27 -12.35
N ALA A 51 4.62 10.01 -12.46
CA ALA A 51 5.79 9.62 -13.24
C ALA A 51 6.48 8.37 -12.68
N ASP A 52 6.68 8.27 -11.38
CA ASP A 52 7.28 7.10 -10.72
C ASP A 52 6.40 5.86 -10.86
N THR A 53 5.09 6.04 -10.80
CA THR A 53 4.11 4.96 -11.00
C THR A 53 4.14 4.43 -12.44
N ILE A 54 4.16 5.33 -13.44
CA ILE A 54 4.27 4.95 -14.85
C ILE A 54 5.60 4.23 -15.11
N ARG A 55 6.71 4.78 -14.62
CA ARG A 55 8.06 4.21 -14.79
C ARG A 55 8.15 2.79 -14.23
N ALA A 56 7.63 2.55 -13.03
CA ALA A 56 7.65 1.23 -12.41
C ALA A 56 6.91 0.16 -13.24
N ARG A 57 5.83 0.54 -13.94
CA ARG A 57 5.08 -0.38 -14.81
C ARG A 57 5.83 -0.68 -16.11
N LEU A 58 6.44 0.34 -16.72
CA LEU A 58 7.17 0.21 -17.99
C LEU A 58 8.51 -0.52 -17.83
N GLN A 59 9.18 -0.38 -16.68
CA GLN A 59 10.45 -1.08 -16.41
C GLN A 59 10.30 -2.61 -16.42
N LEU A 60 9.14 -3.14 -16.02
CA LEU A 60 8.87 -4.59 -16.03
C LEU A 60 8.94 -5.20 -17.43
N ILE A 61 8.72 -4.40 -18.47
CA ILE A 61 8.76 -4.80 -19.87
C ILE A 61 9.99 -4.25 -20.61
N GLY A 62 10.94 -3.64 -19.88
CA GLY A 62 12.17 -3.07 -20.46
C GLY A 62 12.02 -1.66 -21.05
N GLY A 63 10.87 -1.01 -20.85
CA GLY A 63 10.56 0.27 -21.48
C GLY A 63 9.95 0.12 -22.88
N VAL A 64 9.47 1.23 -23.44
CA VAL A 64 8.88 1.28 -24.78
C VAL A 64 9.36 2.57 -25.44
N GLU A 65 9.86 2.46 -26.67
CA GLU A 65 10.09 3.61 -27.54
C GLU A 65 8.82 3.83 -28.37
N LEU A 66 8.28 5.05 -28.35
CA LEU A 66 7.04 5.38 -29.04
C LEU A 66 7.34 6.17 -30.31
N GLU A 67 6.79 5.75 -31.44
CA GLU A 67 6.75 6.58 -32.63
C GLU A 67 5.87 7.80 -32.35
N ILE A 68 6.48 8.99 -32.35
CA ILE A 68 5.75 10.24 -32.11
C ILE A 68 5.09 10.66 -33.43
N PRO A 69 3.74 10.68 -33.51
CA PRO A 69 3.06 11.10 -34.73
C PRO A 69 3.28 12.60 -34.99
N PRO A 70 3.24 13.04 -36.25
CA PRO A 70 3.30 14.46 -36.57
C PRO A 70 2.09 15.20 -35.98
N ARG A 71 2.30 16.47 -35.61
CA ARG A 71 1.23 17.31 -35.05
C ARG A 71 0.11 17.51 -36.08
N GLN A 72 -1.12 17.23 -35.68
CA GLN A 72 -2.32 17.46 -36.49
C GLN A 72 -3.05 18.74 -36.06
N PRO A 73 -3.96 19.29 -36.88
CA PRO A 73 -4.88 20.34 -36.47
C PRO A 73 -5.67 19.95 -35.20
N ILE A 74 -6.15 20.96 -34.47
CA ILE A 74 -7.01 20.72 -33.30
C ILE A 74 -8.26 19.95 -33.73
N ARG A 75 -8.70 18.99 -32.91
CA ARG A 75 -9.94 18.24 -33.17
C ARG A 75 -11.15 19.16 -33.02
N ASP A 76 -12.19 18.89 -33.78
CA ASP A 76 -13.49 19.52 -33.58
C ASP A 76 -14.03 19.19 -32.17
N ALA A 77 -14.81 20.12 -31.61
CA ALA A 77 -15.43 19.93 -30.31
C ALA A 77 -16.42 18.74 -30.38
N PRO A 78 -16.46 17.86 -29.37
CA PRO A 78 -17.47 16.82 -29.31
C PRO A 78 -18.87 17.43 -29.20
N ASP A 79 -19.82 16.83 -29.92
CA ASP A 79 -21.24 17.13 -29.80
C ASP A 79 -21.81 16.43 -28.56
N PHE A 80 -22.51 17.18 -27.71
CA PHE A 80 -23.12 16.71 -26.46
C PHE A 80 -24.65 16.75 -26.48
N ASP A 81 -25.30 17.05 -27.62
CA ASP A 81 -26.75 17.23 -27.72
C ASP A 81 -27.55 15.90 -27.85
N ALA A 82 -27.10 14.82 -27.21
CA ALA A 82 -27.72 13.48 -27.23
C ALA A 82 -28.30 13.04 -25.87
#